data_AF-A0A3D1PA98-F1
#
_entry.id   AF-A0A3D1PA98-F1
#
_cell.length_a   1.000
_cell.length_b   1.000
_cell.length_c   1.000
_cell.angle_alpha   90.00
_cell.angle_beta   90.00
_cell.angle_gamma   90.00
#
_symmetry.space_group_name_H-M   'P 1'
#
loop_
_entity.id
_entity.type
_entity.pdbx_description
1 polymer ?
#
loop_
_entity_poly.entity_id
_entity_poly.type
_entity_poly.pdbx_seq_one_letter_code
_entity_poly.pdbx_strand_id
1 'polypeptide(L)' 'DRENDLFATLDAFFKENCCPSKSASRLSIHRNTLSYRLDKITWLTGLDPRRFDDAMQIRLALLLRCL' A
#
# COMPACT_ATOMS: atom_id res chain seq x y z
N ASP A 1 15.45 0.19 -5.55
CA ASP A 1 14.37 -0.05 -6.54
C ASP A 1 13.11 -0.71 -5.98
N ARG A 2 13.15 -1.96 -5.49
CA ARG A 2 11.95 -2.71 -5.03
C ARG A 2 11.25 -2.17 -3.77
N GLU A 3 11.92 -1.41 -2.91
CA GLU A 3 11.27 -0.76 -1.75
C GLU A 3 10.47 0.49 -2.14
N ASN A 4 10.98 1.29 -3.09
CA ASN A 4 10.25 2.43 -3.61
C ASN A 4 8.92 2.01 -4.25
N ASP A 5 8.88 0.82 -4.86
CA ASP A 5 7.66 0.22 -5.37
C ASP A 5 6.59 -0.02 -4.29
N LEU A 6 6.98 -0.41 -3.07
CA LEU A 6 6.03 -0.68 -1.98
C LEU A 6 5.50 0.61 -1.35
N PHE A 7 6.36 1.62 -1.17
CA PHE A 7 5.91 2.94 -0.72
C PHE A 7 4.99 3.62 -1.73
N ALA A 8 5.33 3.57 -3.02
CA ALA A 8 4.45 4.05 -4.09
C ALA A 8 3.12 3.27 -4.12
N THR A 9 3.17 1.96 -3.83
CA THR A 9 1.96 1.13 -3.72
C THR A 9 1.05 1.60 -2.59
N LEU A 10 1.60 1.84 -1.39
CA LEU A 10 0.82 2.33 -0.24
C LEU A 10 0.26 3.73 -0.49
N ASP A 11 1.07 4.64 -1.06
CA ASP A 11 0.62 6.00 -1.39
C ASP A 11 -0.56 5.97 -2.39
N ALA A 12 -0.41 5.25 -3.49
CA ALA A 12 -1.49 5.09 -4.47
C ALA A 12 -2.71 4.40 -3.86
N PHE A 13 -2.51 3.35 -3.05
CA PHE A 13 -3.60 2.62 -2.42
C PHE A 13 -4.44 3.50 -1.50
N PHE A 14 -3.79 4.29 -0.65
CA PHE A 14 -4.51 5.21 0.24
C PHE A 14 -5.11 6.42 -0.50
N LYS A 15 -4.46 6.94 -1.55
CA LYS A 15 -5.03 8.02 -2.39
C LYS A 15 -6.30 7.59 -3.13
N GLU A 16 -6.40 6.30 -3.46
CA GLU A 16 -7.57 5.70 -4.09
C GLU A 16 -8.57 5.12 -3.08
N ASN A 17 -8.56 5.60 -1.81
CA ASN A 17 -9.45 5.15 -0.74
C ASN A 17 -9.44 3.62 -0.54
N CYS A 18 -8.25 3.02 -0.57
CA CYS A 18 -8.02 1.59 -0.44
C CYS A 18 -8.71 0.75 -1.53
N CYS A 19 -9.00 1.33 -2.70
CA CYS A 19 -9.63 0.62 -3.82
C CYS A 19 -8.58 -0.10 -4.69
N PRO A 20 -8.53 -1.45 -4.71
CA PRO A 20 -7.46 -2.17 -5.41
C PRO A 20 -7.48 -1.96 -6.93
N SER A 21 -8.66 -1.88 -7.55
CA SER A 21 -8.78 -1.69 -8.99
C SER A 21 -8.24 -0.33 -9.42
N LYS A 22 -8.67 0.75 -8.75
CA LYS A 22 -8.21 2.11 -9.04
C LYS A 22 -6.72 2.28 -8.77
N SER A 23 -6.23 1.68 -7.69
CA SER A 23 -4.80 1.72 -7.32
C SER A 23 -3.92 1.04 -8.36
N ALA A 24 -4.34 -0.13 -8.85
CA ALA A 24 -3.62 -0.85 -9.90
C ALA A 24 -3.59 -0.04 -11.21
N SER A 25 -4.73 0.55 -11.59
CA SER A 25 -4.82 1.46 -12.74
C SER A 25 -3.91 2.69 -12.60
N ARG A 26 -3.89 3.32 -11.41
CA ARG A 26 -3.05 4.50 -11.12
C ARG A 26 -1.55 4.21 -11.23
N LEU A 27 -1.14 2.99 -10.85
CA LEU A 27 0.24 2.53 -10.91
C LEU A 27 0.60 1.90 -12.26
N SER A 28 -0.34 1.81 -13.21
CA SER A 28 -0.17 1.11 -14.48
C SER A 28 0.32 -0.35 -14.31
N ILE A 29 -0.17 -1.05 -13.29
CA ILE A 29 0.15 -2.45 -13.02
C ILE A 29 -1.10 -3.33 -13.03
N HIS A 30 -0.90 -4.64 -13.19
CA HIS A 30 -1.99 -5.60 -13.05
C HIS A 30 -2.44 -5.72 -11.58
N ARG A 31 -3.72 -6.05 -11.36
CA ARG A 31 -4.30 -6.25 -10.02
C ARG A 31 -3.54 -7.31 -9.21
N ASN A 32 -3.10 -8.39 -9.85
CA ASN A 32 -2.34 -9.45 -9.18
C ASN A 32 -0.99 -8.94 -8.66
N THR A 33 -0.32 -8.08 -9.43
CA THR A 33 0.92 -7.43 -9.00
C THR A 33 0.67 -6.53 -7.80
N LEU A 34 -0.43 -5.76 -7.81
CA LEU A 34 -0.84 -4.98 -6.64
C LEU A 34 -1.08 -5.87 -5.42
N SER A 35 -1.86 -6.95 -5.56
CA SER A 35 -2.14 -7.88 -4.46
C SER A 35 -0.85 -8.45 -3.88
N TYR A 36 0.05 -8.93 -4.74
CA TYR A 36 1.36 -9.44 -4.32
C TYR A 36 2.17 -8.40 -3.53
N ARG A 37 2.17 -7.13 -3.98
CA ARG A 37 2.85 -6.04 -3.27
C ARG A 37 2.20 -5.77 -1.90
N LEU A 38 0.88 -5.77 -1.81
CA LEU A 38 0.14 -5.61 -0.54
C LEU A 38 0.42 -6.79 0.40
N ASP A 39 0.39 -8.02 -0.09
CA ASP A 39 0.71 -9.22 0.70
C ASP A 39 2.16 -9.18 1.20
N LYS A 40 3.08 -8.68 0.37
CA LYS A 40 4.48 -8.46 0.78
C LYS A 40 4.60 -7.40 1.87
N ILE A 41 3.82 -6.32 1.82
CA ILE A 41 3.77 -5.31 2.89
C ILE A 41 3.27 -5.94 4.19
N THR A 42 2.21 -6.75 4.12
CA THR A 42 1.71 -7.51 5.28
C THR A 42 2.77 -8.42 5.86
N TRP A 43 3.50 -9.15 5.02
CA TRP A 43 4.57 -10.03 5.47
C TRP A 43 5.73 -9.28 6.14
N LEU A 44 6.11 -8.10 5.62
CA LEU A 44 7.20 -7.30 6.16
C LEU A 44 6.85 -6.59 7.46
N THR A 45 5.60 -6.14 7.61
CA THR A 45 5.19 -5.24 8.70
C THR A 45 4.32 -5.93 9.75
N GLY A 46 3.74 -7.08 9.43
CA GLY A 46 2.70 -7.72 10.22
C GLY A 46 1.32 -7.03 10.13
N LEU A 47 1.19 -5.96 9.33
CA LEU A 47 -0.01 -5.14 9.20
C LEU A 47 -0.60 -5.28 7.80
N ASP A 48 -1.88 -5.66 7.69
CA ASP A 48 -2.54 -5.76 6.37
C ASP A 48 -3.15 -4.41 5.95
N PRO A 49 -2.64 -3.74 4.89
CA PRO A 49 -3.16 -2.44 4.46
C PRO A 49 -4.64 -2.47 4.04
N ARG A 50 -5.22 -3.66 3.81
CA ARG A 50 -6.63 -3.84 3.45
C ARG A 50 -7.54 -3.88 4.68
N ARG A 51 -7.00 -4.06 5.87
CA ARG A 51 -7.74 -3.98 7.14
C ARG A 51 -7.69 -2.54 7.66
N PHE A 52 -8.83 -2.01 8.10
CA PHE A 52 -8.93 -0.60 8.47
C PHE A 52 -7.96 -0.19 9.59
N ASP A 53 -7.89 -0.95 10.68
CA ASP A 53 -7.03 -0.62 11.83
C ASP A 53 -5.53 -0.66 11.46
N ASP A 54 -5.13 -1.65 10.67
CA ASP A 54 -3.76 -1.80 10.18
C ASP A 54 -3.42 -0.69 9.17
N ALA A 55 -4.34 -0.36 8.27
CA ALA A 55 -4.22 0.74 7.33
C ALA A 55 -4.03 2.09 8.02
N MET A 56 -4.76 2.35 9.10
CA MET A 56 -4.61 3.56 9.92
C MET A 56 -3.21 3.62 10.55
N GLN A 57 -2.72 2.52 11.12
CA GLN A 57 -1.37 2.45 11.69
C GLN A 57 -0.29 2.70 10.64
N ILE A 58 -0.38 2.04 9.48
CA ILE A 58 0.55 2.24 8.36
C ILE A 58 0.51 3.69 7.89
N ARG A 59 -0.69 4.27 7.72
CA ARG A 59 -0.86 5.66 7.29
C ARG A 59 -0.21 6.63 8.26
N LEU A 60 -0.38 6.43 9.57
CA LEU A 60 0.25 7.26 10.59
C LEU A 60 1.78 7.13 10.56
N ALA A 61 2.30 5.91 10.44
CA ALA A 61 3.74 5.67 10.32
C ALA A 61 4.34 6.37 9.09
N LEU A 62 3.65 6.35 7.94
CA LEU A 62 4.09 7.07 6.73
C LEU A 62 4.07 8.59 6.90
N LEU A 63 3.09 9.15 7.61
CA LEU A 63 3.05 10.58 7.92
C LEU A 63 4.21 10.99 8.82
N LEU A 64 4.48 10.21 9.87
CA LEU A 64 5.60 10.45 10.79
C LEU A 64 6.96 10.37 10.11
N ARG A 65 7.13 9.50 9.10
CA ARG A 65 8.35 9.42 8.30
C ARG A 65 8.59 10.66 7.42
N CYS A 66 7.52 11.35 7.03
CA CYS A 66 7.59 12.54 6.17
C CYS A 66 7.86 13.84 6.97
N LEU A 67 7.74 13.78 8.30
CA LEU A 67 8.17 14.84 9.23
C LEU A 67 9.69 14.76 9.44
#